data_AF-A0A1S2R1H7-F1
#
_entry.id   AF-A0A1S2R1H7-F1
#
_cell.length_a   1.000
_cell.length_b   1.000
_cell.length_c   1.000
_cell.angle_alpha   90.00
_cell.angle_beta   90.00
_cell.angle_gamma   90.00
#
_symmetry.space_group_name_H-M   'P 1'
#
loop_
_entity.id
_entity.type
_entity.pdbx_description
1 polymer ?
#
loop_
_entity_poly.entity_id
_entity_poly.type
_entity_poly.pdbx_seq_one_letter_code
_entity_poly.pdbx_strand_id
1 'polypeptide(L)' 'MNKMFMGLIFVLIGITFLMLSLTVSMPTLLWAVSLGTSIILNIAGTAILMEYIKTIKKSF' A
#
# COMPACT_ATOMS: atom_id res chain seq x y z
N MET A 1 3.54 11.62 11.75
CA MET A 1 3.61 10.15 11.77
C MET A 1 4.98 9.73 11.24
N ASN A 2 5.68 8.78 11.89
CA ASN A 2 6.99 8.32 11.40
C ASN A 2 6.83 7.72 9.99
N LYS A 3 7.71 8.08 9.04
CA LYS A 3 7.67 7.64 7.63
C LYS A 3 7.58 6.13 7.50
N MET A 4 8.24 5.39 8.40
CA MET A 4 8.13 3.93 8.49
C MET A 4 6.68 3.47 8.72
N PHE A 5 6.04 3.96 9.78
CA PHE A 5 4.67 3.59 10.12
C PHE A 5 3.69 4.04 9.03
N MET A 6 3.91 5.21 8.44
CA MET A 6 3.08 5.69 7.33
C MET A 6 3.16 4.77 6.10
N GLY A 7 4.37 4.38 5.71
CA GLY A 7 4.58 3.44 4.60
C GLY A 7 3.98 2.07 4.88
N LEU A 8 4.15 1.54 6.10
CA LEU A 8 3.53 0.27 6.53
C LEU A 8 2.00 0.34 6.50
N ILE A 9 1.40 1.41 7.01
CA ILE A 9 -0.06 1.59 7.00
C ILE A 9 -0.58 1.59 5.55
N PHE A 10 0.08 2.31 4.64
CA PHE A 10 -0.31 2.31 3.23
C PHE A 10 -0.25 0.92 2.61
N VAL A 11 0.83 0.16 2.85
CA VAL A 11 0.97 -1.21 2.35
C VAL A 11 -0.11 -2.13 2.96
N LEU A 12 -0.37 -2.04 4.27
CA LEU A 12 -1.37 -2.89 4.92
C LEU A 12 -2.79 -2.61 4.42
N ILE A 13 -3.15 -1.34 4.23
CA ILE A 13 -4.44 -0.98 3.64
C ILE A 13 -4.49 -1.45 2.18
N GLY A 14 -3.41 -1.26 1.41
CA GLY A 14 -3.30 -1.76 0.05
C GLY A 14 -3.51 -3.27 -0.04
N ILE A 15 -2.85 -4.06 0.80
CA ILE A 15 -3.04 -5.52 0.92
C ILE A 15 -4.48 -5.87 1.30
N THR A 16 -5.10 -5.10 2.19
CA THR A 16 -6.50 -5.34 2.59
C THR A 16 -7.44 -5.18 1.38
N PHE A 17 -7.31 -4.11 0.60
CA PHE A 17 -8.08 -3.91 -0.64
C PHE A 17 -7.77 -4.97 -1.69
N LEU A 18 -6.51 -5.41 -1.80
CA LEU A 18 -6.13 -6.48 -2.71
C LEU A 18 -6.83 -7.79 -2.34
N MET A 19 -6.76 -8.18 -1.06
CA MET A 19 -7.42 -9.39 -0.57
C MET A 19 -8.93 -9.30 -0.74
N LEU A 20 -9.53 -8.13 -0.47
CA LEU A 20 -10.94 -7.88 -0.70
C LEU A 20 -11.32 -8.10 -2.17
N SER A 21 -10.54 -7.53 -3.11
CA SER A 21 -10.74 -7.69 -4.55
C SER A 21 -10.59 -9.13 -5.05
N LEU A 22 -9.79 -9.96 -4.37
CA LEU A 22 -9.54 -11.35 -4.78
C LEU A 22 -10.51 -12.35 -4.15
N THR A 23 -11.00 -12.07 -2.95
CA THR A 23 -11.77 -13.04 -2.15
C THR A 23 -13.27 -12.80 -2.16
N VAL A 24 -13.71 -11.56 -2.36
CA VAL A 24 -15.12 -11.19 -2.33
C VAL A 24 -15.63 -10.95 -3.74
N SER A 25 -16.73 -11.60 -4.09
CA SER A 25 -17.43 -11.31 -5.35
C SER A 25 -18.08 -9.93 -5.26
N MET A 26 -17.71 -9.05 -6.20
CA MET A 26 -18.19 -7.67 -6.26
C MET A 26 -18.57 -7.29 -7.69
N PRO A 27 -19.47 -6.31 -7.89
CA PRO A 27 -19.70 -5.71 -9.20
C PRO A 27 -18.39 -5.22 -9.84
N THR A 28 -18.24 -5.40 -11.16
CA THR A 28 -16.99 -5.14 -11.89
C THR A 28 -16.40 -3.75 -11.63
N LEU A 29 -17.24 -2.72 -11.52
CA LEU A 29 -16.82 -1.36 -11.21
C LEU A 29 -16.19 -1.25 -9.81
N LEU A 30 -16.84 -1.81 -8.78
CA LEU A 30 -16.31 -1.79 -7.42
C LEU A 30 -15.04 -2.64 -7.30
N TRP A 31 -15.00 -3.78 -7.96
CA TRP A 31 -13.81 -4.63 -8.04
C TRP A 31 -12.62 -3.88 -8.65
N ALA A 32 -12.84 -3.18 -9.77
CA ALA A 32 -11.80 -2.42 -10.46
C ALA A 32 -11.29 -1.25 -9.62
N VAL A 33 -12.18 -0.51 -8.94
CA VAL A 33 -11.80 0.59 -8.03
C VAL A 33 -11.03 0.04 -6.83
N SER A 34 -11.48 -1.06 -6.24
CA SER A 34 -10.80 -1.72 -5.11
C SER A 34 -9.40 -2.19 -5.52
N LEU A 35 -9.28 -2.84 -6.67
CA LEU A 35 -8.00 -3.32 -7.19
C LEU A 35 -7.07 -2.15 -7.53
N GLY A 36 -7.56 -1.13 -8.23
CA GLY A 36 -6.79 0.07 -8.54
C GLY A 36 -6.28 0.77 -7.28
N THR A 37 -7.14 0.91 -6.27
CA THR A 37 -6.78 1.48 -4.96
C THR A 37 -5.68 0.66 -4.29
N SER A 38 -5.78 -0.68 -4.32
CA SER A 38 -4.77 -1.57 -3.73
C SER A 38 -3.38 -1.37 -4.35
N ILE A 39 -3.32 -1.22 -5.68
CA ILE A 39 -2.08 -1.02 -6.43
C ILE A 39 -1.45 0.32 -6.06
N ILE A 40 -2.24 1.40 -6.09
CA ILE A 40 -1.75 2.75 -5.78
C ILE A 40 -1.21 2.80 -4.35
N LEU A 41 -1.96 2.27 -3.38
CA LEU A 41 -1.56 2.27 -1.97
C LEU A 41 -0.29 1.45 -1.72
N ASN A 42 -0.15 0.27 -2.33
CA ASN A 42 1.04 -0.57 -2.17
C ASN A 42 2.28 0.05 -2.80
N ILE A 43 2.16 0.65 -3.99
CA ILE A 43 3.27 1.35 -4.64
C ILE A 43 3.69 2.56 -3.81
N ALA A 44 2.73 3.40 -3.40
CA ALA A 44 3.00 4.58 -2.58
C ALA A 44 3.63 4.21 -1.22
N GLY A 45 3.06 3.23 -0.52
CA GLY A 45 3.59 2.73 0.75
C GLY A 45 5.01 2.17 0.63
N THR A 46 5.26 1.39 -0.43
CA THR A 46 6.60 0.86 -0.72
C THR A 46 7.61 1.97 -1.04
N ALA A 47 7.20 2.99 -1.80
CA ALA A 47 8.06 4.14 -2.10
C ALA A 47 8.44 4.91 -0.82
N ILE A 48 7.48 5.14 0.07
CA ILE A 48 7.71 5.79 1.38
C ILE A 48 8.66 4.93 2.24
N LEU A 49 8.48 3.61 2.27
CA LEU A 49 9.38 2.70 2.99
C LEU A 49 10.78 2.70 2.42
N MET A 50 10.93 2.67 1.09
CA MET A 50 12.23 2.77 0.44
C MET A 50 12.94 4.09 0.76
N GLU A 51 12.21 5.21 0.78
CA GLU A 51 12.76 6.50 1.17
C GLU A 51 13.25 6.46 2.63
N TYR A 52 12.45 5.91 3.54
CA TYR A 52 12.83 5.74 4.95
C TYR A 52 14.09 4.88 5.10
N ILE A 53 14.16 3.72 4.43
CA ILE A 53 15.33 2.84 4.45
C ILE A 53 16.58 3.55 3.92
N LYS A 54 16.44 4.32 2.82
CA LYS A 54 17.55 5.11 2.27
C LYS A 54 18.01 6.20 3.24
N THR A 55 17.08 6.86 3.95
CA THR A 55 17.41 7.84 4.98
C THR A 55 18.17 7.20 6.14
N ILE A 56 17.71 6.05 6.63
CA ILE A 56 18.41 5.30 7.68
C ILE A 56 19.82 4.93 7.21
N LYS A 57 19.95 4.35 6.01
CA LYS A 57 21.24 3.92 5.46
C LYS A 57 22.25 5.06 5.33
N LYS A 58 21.80 6.29 5.03
CA LYS A 58 22.67 7.47 4.97
C LYS A 58 23.11 7.99 6.34
N SER A 59 22.41 7.59 7.41
CA SER A 59 22.67 8.03 8.77
C SER A 59 23.67 7.13 9.52
N PHE A 60 24.13 6.05 8.90
CA PHE A 60 25.15 5.10 9.38
C PHE A 60 26.36 5.13 8.43
#